data_AF-A0A444K4A9-F1
#
_entry.id   AF-A0A444K4A9-F1
#
_cell.length_a   1.000
_cell.length_b   1.000
_cell.length_c   1.000
_cell.angle_alpha   90.00
_cell.angle_beta   90.00
_cell.angle_gamma   90.00
#
_symmetry.space_group_name_H-M   'P 1'
#
loop_
_entity.id
_entity.type
_entity.pdbx_description
1 polymer ?
#
loop_
_entity_poly.entity_id
_entity_poly.type
_entity_poly.pdbx_seq_one_letter_code
_entity_poly.pdbx_strand_id
1 'polypeptide(L)'
;MEIEPFMAMVAERMPYLDGGRLFKASAELARLAPLERKLSRVLSGALRDLHDDKRVTLDPIGDAKQTYALTQEPHAVKSIKTVSLQMEAVHV
;
A
#
# COMPACT_ATOMS: atom_id res chain seq x y z
N MET A 1 6.32 7.67 -6.97
CA MET A 1 7.16 6.45 -6.83
C MET A 1 6.32 5.24 -7.22
N GLU A 2 6.90 4.29 -7.96
CA GLU A 2 6.23 3.03 -8.29
C GLU A 2 5.96 2.19 -7.03
N ILE A 3 4.93 1.35 -7.07
CA ILE A 3 4.47 0.62 -5.89
C ILE A 3 5.48 -0.42 -5.40
N GLU A 4 6.22 -1.08 -6.29
CA GLU A 4 7.24 -2.06 -5.90
C GLU A 4 8.34 -1.48 -4.99
N PRO A 5 9.07 -0.41 -5.38
CA PRO A 5 10.06 0.18 -4.50
C PRO A 5 9.44 0.80 -3.24
N PHE A 6 8.20 1.31 -3.31
CA PHE A 6 7.46 1.75 -2.12
C PHE A 6 7.27 0.58 -1.13
N MET A 7 6.80 -0.57 -1.61
CA MET A 7 6.57 -1.76 -0.78
C MET A 7 7.87 -2.33 -0.21
N ALA A 8 8.97 -2.29 -0.98
CA ALA A 8 10.29 -2.67 -0.48
C ALA A 8 10.72 -1.76 0.70
N MET A 9 10.53 -0.45 0.57
CA MET A 9 10.82 0.51 1.64
C MET A 9 9.92 0.32 2.87
N VAL A 10 8.63 0.02 2.67
CA VAL A 10 7.70 -0.30 3.77
C VAL A 10 8.16 -1.55 4.50
N ALA A 11 8.48 -2.62 3.79
CA ALA A 11 8.94 -3.88 4.38
C ALA A 11 10.26 -3.73 5.15
N GLU A 12 11.17 -2.90 4.66
CA GLU A 12 12.46 -2.61 5.30
C GLU A 12 12.29 -1.78 6.59
N ARG A 13 11.55 -0.67 6.51
CA ARG A 13 11.41 0.29 7.61
C ARG A 13 10.37 -0.12 8.65
N MET A 14 9.36 -0.89 8.25
CA MET A 14 8.26 -1.36 9.10
C MET A 14 8.16 -2.88 9.00
N PRO A 15 9.03 -3.63 9.70
CA PRO A 15 9.15 -5.08 9.55
C PRO A 15 7.88 -5.89 9.86
N TYR A 16 6.93 -5.28 10.57
CA TYR A 16 5.64 -5.84 10.98
C TYR A 16 4.49 -5.55 9.99
N LEU A 17 4.72 -4.75 8.94
CA LEU A 17 3.76 -4.52 7.86
C LEU A 17 4.05 -5.41 6.65
N ASP A 18 3.15 -5.33 5.66
CA ASP A 18 3.19 -6.04 4.39
C ASP A 18 4.60 -6.18 3.79
N GLY A 19 4.97 -7.42 3.46
CA GLY A 19 6.28 -7.75 2.89
C GLY A 19 7.44 -7.79 3.90
N GLY A 20 7.25 -7.25 5.11
CA GLY A 20 8.23 -7.24 6.19
C GLY A 20 8.49 -8.62 6.81
N ARG A 21 9.68 -8.80 7.41
CA ARG A 21 10.11 -10.11 7.94
C ARG A 21 9.22 -10.63 9.07
N LEU A 22 8.75 -9.76 9.97
CA LEU A 22 7.90 -10.16 11.10
C LEU A 22 6.47 -10.43 10.62
N PHE A 23 6.00 -9.65 9.65
CA PHE A 23 4.73 -9.91 8.98
C PHE A 23 4.72 -11.29 8.32
N LYS A 24 5.74 -11.59 7.51
CA LYS A 24 5.89 -12.88 6.82
C LYS A 24 5.99 -14.04 7.80
N ALA A 25 6.82 -13.93 8.84
CA ALA A 25 6.94 -14.96 9.87
C ALA A 25 5.61 -15.19 10.60
N SER A 26 4.87 -14.12 10.91
CA SER A 26 3.56 -14.23 11.57
C SER A 26 2.51 -14.88 10.66
N ALA A 27 2.49 -14.52 9.37
CA ALA A 27 1.59 -15.11 8.38
C ALA A 27 1.87 -16.60 8.18
N GLU A 28 3.15 -17.00 8.15
CA GLU A 28 3.57 -18.39 8.07
C GLU A 28 3.16 -19.18 9.30
N LEU A 29 3.42 -18.66 10.51
CA LEU A 29 3.00 -19.27 11.77
C LEU A 29 1.47 -19.47 11.83
N ALA A 30 0.71 -18.50 11.32
CA ALA A 30 -0.74 -18.56 11.24
C ALA A 30 -1.28 -19.36 10.03
N ARG A 31 -0.40 -19.90 9.18
CA ARG A 31 -0.74 -20.63 7.94
C ARG A 31 -1.67 -19.84 7.02
N LEU A 32 -1.47 -18.53 6.95
CA LEU A 32 -2.22 -17.66 6.06
C LEU A 32 -1.71 -17.79 4.62
N ALA A 33 -2.63 -17.70 3.66
CA ALA A 33 -2.24 -17.61 2.26
C ALA A 33 -1.41 -16.33 2.02
N PRO A 34 -0.36 -16.40 1.18
CA PRO A 34 0.38 -15.22 0.77
C PRO A 34 -0.54 -14.15 0.20
N LEU A 35 -0.26 -12.88 0.53
CA LEU A 35 -1.07 -11.77 0.02
C LEU A 35 -0.76 -11.38 -1.44
N GLU A 36 0.21 -12.02 -2.10
CA GLU A 36 0.60 -11.73 -3.49
C GLU A 36 0.59 -10.21 -3.83
N ARG A 37 -0.11 -9.81 -4.89
CA ARG A 37 -0.32 -8.42 -5.33
C ARG A 37 -1.49 -7.75 -4.60
N LYS A 38 -1.70 -8.07 -3.33
CA LYS A 38 -2.78 -7.52 -2.50
C LYS A 38 -2.18 -6.99 -1.20
N LEU A 39 -2.66 -5.84 -0.75
CA LEU A 39 -2.23 -5.26 0.51
C LEU A 39 -3.15 -5.72 1.64
N SER A 40 -2.59 -5.93 2.83
CA SER A 40 -3.34 -6.21 4.04
C SER A 40 -4.39 -5.14 4.31
N ARG A 41 -5.40 -5.47 5.12
CA ARG A 41 -6.44 -4.50 5.50
C ARG A 41 -5.84 -3.26 6.17
N VAL A 42 -4.83 -3.46 7.02
CA VAL A 42 -4.17 -2.37 7.76
C VAL A 42 -3.50 -1.39 6.81
N LEU A 43 -2.65 -1.88 5.89
CA LEU A 43 -1.96 -1.00 4.95
C LEU A 43 -2.91 -0.39 3.92
N SER A 44 -3.94 -1.14 3.51
CA SER A 44 -4.98 -0.63 2.60
C SER A 44 -5.75 0.54 3.21
N GLY A 45 -6.14 0.44 4.48
CA GLY A 45 -6.81 1.52 5.22
C GLY A 45 -5.90 2.73 5.36
N ALA A 46 -4.69 2.54 5.88
CA ALA A 46 -3.74 3.64 6.09
C ALA A 46 -3.42 4.42 4.80
N LEU A 47 -3.25 3.73 3.66
CA LEU A 47 -3.00 4.41 2.38
C LEU A 47 -4.22 5.21 1.91
N ARG A 48 -5.45 4.71 2.12
CA ARG A 48 -6.68 5.42 1.78
C ARG A 48 -6.89 6.62 2.68
N ASP A 49 -6.66 6.47 3.99
CA ASP A 49 -6.74 7.59 4.93
C ASP A 49 -5.79 8.73 4.51
N LEU A 50 -4.53 8.39 4.19
CA LEU A 50 -3.56 9.37 3.68
C LEU A 50 -3.96 10.00 2.34
N HIS A 51 -4.66 9.24 1.49
CA HIS A 51 -5.15 9.72 0.21
C HIS A 51 -6.32 10.69 0.39
N ASP A 52 -7.27 10.32 1.22
CA ASP A 52 -8.47 11.11 1.51
C ASP A 52 -8.11 12.39 2.27
N ASP A 53 -7.09 12.33 3.13
CA ASP A 53 -6.46 13.48 3.80
C ASP A 53 -5.56 14.31 2.87
N LYS A 54 -5.50 13.99 1.56
CA LYS A 54 -4.71 14.73 0.56
C LYS A 54 -3.22 14.82 0.91
N ARG A 55 -2.68 13.81 1.60
CA ARG A 55 -1.25 13.69 1.90
C ARG A 55 -0.52 12.94 0.80
N VAL A 56 -1.19 11.96 0.18
CA VAL A 56 -0.66 11.20 -0.94
C VAL A 56 -1.68 11.12 -2.07
N THR A 57 -1.19 10.95 -3.29
CA THR A 57 -2.02 10.52 -4.43
C THR A 57 -1.74 9.05 -4.71
N LEU A 58 -2.80 8.31 -4.97
CA LEU A 58 -2.79 6.87 -5.26
C LEU A 58 -3.34 6.65 -6.66
N ASP A 59 -2.46 6.47 -7.65
CA ASP A 59 -2.91 6.31 -9.04
C ASP A 59 -2.93 4.83 -9.46
N PRO A 60 -4.02 4.39 -10.11
CA PRO A 60 -4.14 3.03 -10.64
C PRO A 60 -3.56 2.86 -12.05
N ILE A 61 -3.05 3.91 -12.71
CA ILE A 61 -2.79 3.93 -14.16
C ILE A 61 -1.64 3.01 -14.58
N GLY A 62 -1.96 1.83 -15.13
CA GLY A 62 -1.04 0.95 -15.85
C GLY A 62 -1.58 -0.47 -16.00
N ASP A 63 -0.75 -1.38 -16.52
CA ASP A 63 -1.13 -2.79 -16.69
C ASP A 63 -1.49 -3.43 -15.34
N ALA A 64 -2.55 -4.25 -15.32
CA ALA A 64 -3.01 -4.94 -14.12
C ALA A 64 -1.90 -5.73 -13.40
N LYS A 65 -0.93 -6.25 -14.16
CA LYS A 65 0.26 -6.99 -13.64
C LYS A 65 1.21 -6.13 -12.80
N GLN A 66 1.11 -4.81 -12.89
CA GLN A 66 1.97 -3.84 -12.20
C GLN A 66 1.27 -3.18 -11.01
N THR A 67 0.03 -3.57 -10.69
CA THR A 67 -0.76 -2.96 -9.62
C THR A 67 -0.81 -3.83 -8.37
N TYR A 68 -1.00 -3.20 -7.21
CA TYR A 68 -1.41 -3.87 -5.98
C TYR A 68 -2.88 -3.57 -5.69
N ALA A 69 -3.66 -4.60 -5.37
CA ALA A 69 -5.05 -4.47 -4.94
C ALA A 69 -5.12 -4.06 -3.46
N LEU A 70 -6.00 -3.11 -3.14
CA LEU A 70 -6.28 -2.70 -1.76
C LEU A 70 -7.47 -3.51 -1.23
N THR A 71 -7.33 -4.06 -0.04
CA THR A 71 -8.37 -4.87 0.63
C THR A 71 -9.35 -3.99 1.41
N GLN A 72 -10.53 -4.54 1.75
CA GLN A 72 -11.68 -3.91 2.46
C GLN A 72 -12.72 -3.20 1.58
N GLU A 73 -13.84 -2.86 2.26
CA GLU A 73 -15.05 -2.06 1.96
C GLU A 73 -14.96 -1.10 0.76
N PRO A 74 -16.10 -0.75 0.14
CA PRO A 74 -16.11 0.01 -1.10
C PRO A 74 -15.43 1.37 -0.95
N HIS A 75 -14.31 1.52 -1.66
CA HIS A 75 -13.55 2.74 -1.78
C HIS A 75 -13.31 3.03 -3.27
N ALA A 76 -13.17 4.32 -3.63
CA ALA A 76 -12.91 4.72 -5.02
C ALA A 76 -11.57 4.16 -5.53
N VAL A 77 -10.53 4.22 -4.69
CA VAL A 77 -9.21 3.63 -4.95
C VAL A 77 -9.20 2.14 -4.57
N LYS A 78 -9.15 1.27 -5.59
CA LYS A 78 -9.19 -0.19 -5.47
C LYS A 78 -7.85 -0.86 -5.76
N SER A 79 -7.02 -0.22 -6.56
CA SER A 79 -5.68 -0.69 -6.90
C SER A 79 -4.74 0.50 -7.01
N ILE A 80 -3.45 0.23 -6.81
CA ILE A 80 -2.40 1.25 -6.88
C ILE A 80 -1.24 0.75 -7.71
N LYS A 81 -0.72 1.64 -8.53
CA LYS A 81 0.55 1.47 -9.24
C LYS A 81 1.59 2.46 -8.74
N THR A 82 1.18 3.69 -8.47
CA THR A 82 2.08 4.74 -8.01
C THR A 82 1.55 5.41 -6.76
N VAL A 83 2.49 5.77 -5.88
CA VAL A 83 2.27 6.58 -4.69
C VAL A 83 3.12 7.84 -4.83
N SER A 84 2.49 9.01 -4.72
CA SER A 84 3.16 10.32 -4.76
C SER A 84 2.74 11.17 -3.57
N LEU A 85 3.65 12.00 -3.07
CA LEU A 85 3.31 12.97 -2.02
C LEU A 85 2.54 14.14 -2.67
N GLN A 86 1.48 14.59 -2.02
CA GLN A 86 0.92 15.89 -2.34
C GLN A 86 1.71 16.96 -1.59
N MET A 87 2.38 17.84 -2.33
CA MET A 87 2.92 19.05 -1.72
C MET A 87 1.76 20.04 -1.60
N GLU A 88 1.36 20.36 -0.36
CA GLU A 88 0.53 21.54 -0.13
C GLU A 88 1.34 22.74 -0.62
N ALA A 89 0.82 23.48 -1.60
CA ALA A 89 1.32 24.81 -1.89
C ALA A 89 1.09 25.63 -0.62
N VAL A 90 2.16 25.88 0.13
CA VAL A 90 2.15 26.84 1.22
C VAL A 90 1.88 28.19 0.56
N HIS A 91 0.63 28.62 0.59
CA HIS A 91 0.28 30.00 0.27
C HIS A 91 0.85 30.87 1.40
N VAL A 92 2.01 31.48 1.11
CA VAL A 92 2.58 32.62 1.85
C VAL A 92 1.85 33.87 1.44
#